data_AF-A0A5B9FUU5-F1
#
_entry.id   AF-A0A5B9FUU5-F1
#
_cell.length_a   1.000
_cell.length_b   1.000
_cell.length_c   1.000
_cell.angle_alpha   90.00
_cell.angle_beta   90.00
_cell.angle_gamma   90.00
#
_symmetry.space_group_name_H-M   'P 1'
#
loop_
_entity.id
_entity.type
_entity.pdbx_description
1 polymer ?
#
loop_
_entity_poly.entity_id
_entity_poly.type
_entity_poly.pdbx_seq_one_letter_code
_entity_poly.pdbx_strand_id
1 'polypeptide(L)'
;MKKLLAILSVILFISCDDGDMTFKNFDFGNATLQYCSLNDLLYKYNGTEMLILDIPSSYFTNVEGDETVVIGNNNKVIYRNYNNTANSSVICSDIPPSSPIVIEEWNASAGGTLRIQTEKLENNSYQHVITIIYLEFVNGGQSTVIENQSFGTYTTQQSYQFEFIVDSNDNEIDVLHCDGDAGLIFKYNAYYEALKLDLTPEAKNTLFVDEVTPGDEYRVYEFDENNRIIFDIYSGSLSSDVICSNVPPVNPVTLERWNGDGGEIRVRTTISEIDGSYEHHIALVGITFINSGNTEETFEIQDYYPEDETEYPFGIYP
;
A
#
# COMPACT_ATOMS: atom_id res chain seq x y z
N MET A 1 -31.85 -70.28 -36.87
CA MET A 1 -31.97 -68.82 -36.63
C MET A 1 -32.36 -68.45 -35.18
N LYS A 2 -32.58 -69.40 -34.24
CA LYS A 2 -32.90 -69.08 -32.84
C LYS A 2 -31.69 -68.76 -31.95
N LYS A 3 -30.48 -69.22 -32.33
CA LYS A 3 -29.23 -68.94 -31.59
C LYS A 3 -28.61 -67.58 -31.92
N LEU A 4 -29.01 -66.94 -33.01
CA LEU A 4 -28.55 -65.59 -33.41
C LEU A 4 -29.32 -64.48 -32.69
N LEU A 5 -30.59 -64.71 -32.30
CA LEU A 5 -31.37 -63.74 -31.53
C LEU A 5 -30.82 -63.54 -30.11
N ALA A 6 -30.23 -64.57 -29.51
CA ALA A 6 -29.66 -64.50 -28.17
C ALA A 6 -28.37 -63.67 -28.11
N ILE A 7 -27.58 -63.65 -29.20
CA ILE A 7 -26.33 -62.87 -29.27
C ILE A 7 -26.63 -61.38 -29.50
N LEU A 8 -27.70 -61.05 -30.23
CA LEU A 8 -28.14 -59.67 -30.42
C LEU A 8 -28.73 -59.05 -29.14
N SER A 9 -29.23 -59.87 -28.21
CA SER A 9 -29.76 -59.42 -26.92
C SER A 9 -28.68 -59.08 -25.89
N VAL A 10 -27.44 -59.57 -26.05
CA VAL A 10 -26.35 -59.33 -25.07
C VAL A 10 -25.59 -58.03 -25.37
N ILE A 11 -25.62 -57.55 -26.61
CA ILE A 11 -24.96 -56.30 -27.03
C ILE A 11 -25.79 -55.06 -26.63
N LEU A 12 -27.06 -55.23 -26.27
CA LEU A 12 -27.95 -54.15 -25.81
C LEU A 12 -27.86 -53.85 -24.31
N PHE A 13 -27.05 -54.59 -23.54
CA PHE A 13 -26.82 -54.34 -22.11
C PHE A 13 -25.46 -53.71 -21.82
N ILE A 14 -24.73 -53.27 -22.85
CA ILE A 14 -23.61 -52.35 -22.67
C ILE A 14 -24.23 -50.95 -22.57
N SER A 15 -24.93 -50.68 -21.45
CA SER A 15 -25.25 -49.31 -21.08
C SER A 15 -23.92 -48.57 -20.94
N CYS A 16 -23.70 -47.54 -21.74
CA CYS A 16 -22.78 -46.48 -21.35
C CYS A 16 -23.24 -46.01 -19.98
N ASP A 17 -22.48 -46.39 -18.96
CA ASP A 17 -22.48 -45.71 -17.67
C ASP A 17 -21.92 -44.31 -17.98
N ASP A 18 -22.79 -43.40 -18.43
CA ASP A 18 -22.48 -41.97 -18.49
C ASP A 18 -22.29 -41.55 -17.03
N GLY A 19 -21.06 -41.73 -16.56
CA GLY A 19 -20.64 -41.46 -15.20
C GLY A 19 -21.24 -40.15 -14.76
N ASP A 20 -21.92 -40.19 -13.62
CA ASP A 20 -22.60 -39.08 -12.96
C ASP A 20 -21.72 -37.82 -13.00
N MET A 21 -21.93 -36.97 -14.01
CA MET A 21 -21.21 -35.71 -14.17
C MET A 21 -21.77 -34.76 -13.13
N THR A 22 -21.22 -34.82 -11.92
CA THR A 22 -21.47 -33.84 -10.88
C THR A 22 -20.81 -32.53 -11.31
N PHE A 23 -21.64 -31.55 -11.68
CA PHE A 23 -21.16 -30.20 -11.97
C PHE A 23 -20.74 -29.54 -10.66
N LYS A 24 -19.46 -29.17 -10.54
CA LYS A 24 -18.95 -28.47 -9.36
C LYS A 24 -19.41 -27.02 -9.41
N ASN A 25 -20.21 -26.60 -8.43
CA ASN A 25 -20.62 -25.21 -8.24
C ASN A 25 -19.94 -24.63 -7.01
N PHE A 26 -19.38 -23.43 -7.13
CA PHE A 26 -18.75 -22.71 -6.03
C PHE A 26 -19.68 -21.59 -5.56
N ASP A 27 -20.42 -21.81 -4.46
CA ASP A 27 -21.38 -20.84 -3.94
C ASP A 27 -20.95 -20.27 -2.59
N PHE A 28 -20.51 -19.02 -2.62
CA PHE A 28 -20.11 -18.27 -1.43
C PHE A 28 -21.17 -17.27 -0.97
N GLY A 29 -22.34 -17.18 -1.63
CA GLY A 29 -23.43 -16.27 -1.28
C GLY A 29 -22.96 -14.87 -0.85
N ASN A 30 -23.33 -14.48 0.37
CA ASN A 30 -22.96 -13.20 0.99
C ASN A 30 -21.74 -13.32 1.94
N ALA A 31 -20.87 -14.31 1.75
CA ALA A 31 -19.66 -14.47 2.56
C ALA A 31 -18.79 -13.21 2.43
N THR A 32 -18.30 -12.72 3.57
CA THR A 32 -17.47 -11.52 3.64
C THR A 32 -16.02 -11.86 3.35
N LEU A 33 -15.35 -10.99 2.60
CA LEU A 33 -13.90 -11.04 2.42
C LEU A 33 -13.21 -10.91 3.78
N GLN A 34 -12.16 -11.69 3.98
CA GLN A 34 -11.28 -11.69 5.14
C GLN A 34 -9.82 -11.56 4.67
N TYR A 35 -8.94 -11.06 5.53
CA TYR A 35 -7.52 -10.84 5.26
C TYR A 35 -6.65 -11.53 6.31
N CYS A 36 -5.56 -12.14 5.87
CA CYS A 36 -4.53 -12.72 6.72
C CYS A 36 -3.28 -11.84 6.70
N SER A 37 -2.95 -11.19 7.82
CA SER A 37 -1.80 -10.28 7.90
C SER A 37 -0.43 -10.95 7.97
N LEU A 38 -0.36 -12.27 8.20
CA LEU A 38 0.92 -13.00 8.23
C LEU A 38 1.43 -13.38 6.84
N ASN A 39 0.53 -13.65 5.91
CA ASN A 39 0.85 -14.22 4.60
C ASN A 39 0.14 -13.50 3.44
N ASP A 40 -0.40 -12.31 3.73
CA ASP A 40 -1.07 -11.40 2.79
C ASP A 40 -2.19 -12.03 1.94
N LEU A 41 -2.83 -13.07 2.46
CA LEU A 41 -3.91 -13.77 1.77
C LEU A 41 -5.26 -13.09 1.98
N LEU A 42 -6.02 -12.93 0.89
CA LEU A 42 -7.43 -12.56 0.93
C LEU A 42 -8.27 -13.83 0.75
N TYR A 43 -9.32 -14.02 1.53
CA TYR A 43 -10.16 -15.21 1.41
C TYR A 43 -11.60 -14.95 1.80
N LYS A 44 -12.51 -15.79 1.31
CA LYS A 44 -13.87 -15.92 1.84
C LYS A 44 -14.20 -17.39 2.02
N TYR A 45 -15.08 -17.70 2.97
CA TYR A 45 -15.42 -19.08 3.29
C TYR A 45 -16.93 -19.24 3.54
N ASN A 46 -17.42 -20.44 3.28
CA ASN A 46 -18.79 -20.86 3.54
C ASN A 46 -18.78 -22.29 4.08
N GLY A 47 -18.91 -22.45 5.39
CA GLY A 47 -18.81 -23.76 6.04
C GLY A 47 -17.43 -24.40 5.84
N THR A 48 -17.38 -25.48 5.05
CA THR A 48 -16.14 -26.21 4.74
C THR A 48 -15.43 -25.71 3.48
N GLU A 49 -16.07 -24.84 2.69
CA GLU A 49 -15.55 -24.33 1.43
C GLU A 49 -14.85 -22.99 1.62
N MET A 50 -13.77 -22.76 0.88
CA MET A 50 -12.97 -21.55 0.93
C MET A 50 -12.50 -21.15 -0.47
N LEU A 51 -12.54 -19.85 -0.76
CA LEU A 51 -11.94 -19.26 -1.96
C LEU A 51 -10.86 -18.27 -1.50
N ILE A 52 -9.64 -18.49 -1.98
CA ILE A 52 -8.42 -17.80 -1.55
C ILE A 52 -7.85 -17.06 -2.76
N LEU A 53 -7.52 -15.79 -2.56
CA LEU A 53 -6.78 -14.93 -3.47
C LEU A 53 -5.38 -14.74 -2.86
N ASP A 54 -4.40 -15.29 -3.56
CA ASP A 54 -2.97 -15.11 -3.30
C ASP A 54 -2.45 -14.19 -4.41
N ILE A 55 -2.61 -12.89 -4.21
CA ILE A 55 -2.31 -11.85 -5.20
C ILE A 55 -1.36 -10.85 -4.54
N PRO A 56 -0.26 -10.45 -5.22
CA PRO A 56 0.66 -9.46 -4.67
C PRO A 56 -0.04 -8.18 -4.21
N SER A 57 0.41 -7.62 -3.09
CA SER A 57 -0.08 -6.36 -2.55
C SER A 57 0.09 -5.18 -3.52
N SER A 58 0.99 -5.29 -4.50
CA SER A 58 1.18 -4.28 -5.55
C SER A 58 -0.04 -4.05 -6.45
N TYR A 59 -1.05 -4.93 -6.40
CA TYR A 59 -2.33 -4.71 -7.09
C TYR A 59 -3.36 -3.94 -6.23
N PHE A 60 -3.00 -3.61 -4.99
CA PHE A 60 -3.81 -2.88 -4.02
C PHE A 60 -3.10 -1.59 -3.60
N THR A 61 -2.57 -0.85 -4.57
CA THR A 61 -1.97 0.47 -4.33
C THR A 61 -3.04 1.46 -3.92
N ASN A 62 -2.65 2.43 -3.09
CA ASN A 62 -3.52 3.51 -2.60
C ASN A 62 -3.68 4.61 -3.68
N VAL A 63 -4.06 4.20 -4.90
CA VAL A 63 -4.29 5.06 -6.06
C VAL A 63 -5.69 4.80 -6.58
N GLU A 64 -6.51 5.86 -6.73
CA GLU A 64 -7.86 5.73 -7.27
C GLU A 64 -7.83 5.28 -8.73
N GLY A 65 -8.60 4.25 -9.07
CA GLY A 65 -8.61 3.71 -10.43
C GLY A 65 -9.05 2.26 -10.52
N ASP A 66 -9.00 1.74 -11.75
CA ASP A 66 -9.30 0.35 -12.07
C ASP A 66 -8.02 -0.38 -12.47
N GLU A 67 -7.72 -1.48 -11.78
CA GLU A 67 -6.59 -2.37 -12.08
C GLU A 67 -7.11 -3.76 -12.50
N THR A 68 -6.51 -4.35 -13.54
CA THR A 68 -6.86 -5.70 -14.01
C THR A 68 -5.79 -6.70 -13.65
N VAL A 69 -6.14 -7.68 -12.84
CA VAL A 69 -5.25 -8.79 -12.47
C VAL A 69 -5.46 -9.95 -13.43
N VAL A 70 -4.42 -10.35 -14.15
CA VAL A 70 -4.41 -11.59 -14.93
C VAL A 70 -3.75 -12.70 -14.12
N ILE A 71 -4.46 -13.82 -13.95
CA ILE A 71 -3.95 -14.99 -13.24
C ILE A 71 -2.85 -15.66 -14.05
N GLY A 72 -1.72 -15.93 -13.40
CA GLY A 72 -0.53 -16.49 -14.01
C GLY A 72 0.32 -17.24 -13.00
N ASN A 73 1.65 -17.05 -13.05
CA ASN A 73 2.59 -17.82 -12.22
C ASN A 73 2.81 -17.21 -10.83
N ASN A 74 2.66 -15.89 -10.70
CA ASN A 74 3.03 -15.12 -9.50
C ASN A 74 1.81 -14.73 -8.65
N ASN A 75 0.61 -15.10 -9.07
CA ASN A 75 -0.64 -14.88 -8.37
C ASN A 75 -1.53 -16.10 -8.59
N LYS A 76 -2.39 -16.42 -7.62
CA LYS A 76 -3.24 -17.61 -7.67
C LYS A 76 -4.61 -17.31 -7.09
N VAL A 77 -5.61 -17.98 -7.65
CA VAL A 77 -6.91 -18.11 -7.01
C VAL A 77 -7.17 -19.59 -6.78
N ILE A 78 -7.47 -19.95 -5.53
CA ILE A 78 -7.55 -21.34 -5.09
C ILE A 78 -8.90 -21.55 -4.40
N TYR A 79 -9.65 -22.54 -4.86
CA TYR A 79 -10.77 -23.08 -4.11
C TYR A 79 -10.29 -24.28 -3.29
N ARG A 80 -10.69 -24.36 -2.02
CA ARG A 80 -10.44 -25.50 -1.14
C ARG A 80 -11.73 -25.93 -0.45
N ASN A 81 -11.89 -27.23 -0.30
CA ASN A 81 -12.89 -27.83 0.57
C ASN A 81 -12.19 -28.65 1.66
N TYR A 82 -12.69 -28.54 2.89
CA TYR A 82 -12.12 -29.16 4.07
C TYR A 82 -13.06 -30.23 4.64
N ASN A 83 -12.50 -31.20 5.39
CA ASN A 83 -13.31 -32.22 6.07
C ASN A 83 -14.15 -31.68 7.25
N ASN A 84 -13.91 -30.44 7.67
CA ASN A 84 -14.66 -29.71 8.68
C ASN A 84 -14.45 -28.20 8.44
N THR A 85 -15.23 -27.34 9.11
CA THR A 85 -15.17 -25.89 8.96
C THR A 85 -13.74 -25.37 9.15
N ALA A 86 -13.24 -24.65 8.14
CA ALA A 86 -11.98 -23.93 8.22
C ALA A 86 -12.24 -22.46 8.54
N ASN A 87 -11.43 -21.89 9.43
CA ASN A 87 -11.50 -20.48 9.81
C ASN A 87 -10.11 -19.83 9.71
N SER A 88 -9.98 -18.58 10.16
CA SER A 88 -8.74 -17.81 10.08
C SER A 88 -7.51 -18.53 10.67
N SER A 89 -7.66 -19.35 11.71
CA SER A 89 -6.50 -20.06 12.32
C SER A 89 -5.93 -21.16 11.43
N VAL A 90 -6.69 -21.61 10.43
CA VAL A 90 -6.28 -22.64 9.48
C VAL A 90 -5.56 -22.03 8.29
N ILE A 91 -6.09 -20.90 7.78
CA ILE A 91 -5.62 -20.28 6.54
C ILE A 91 -4.55 -19.20 6.75
N CYS A 92 -4.60 -18.48 7.87
CA CYS A 92 -3.67 -17.39 8.19
C CYS A 92 -2.43 -17.86 8.97
N SER A 93 -2.22 -19.18 9.13
CA SER A 93 -1.10 -19.71 9.89
C SER A 93 0.07 -20.05 8.95
N ASP A 94 1.28 -19.59 9.30
CA ASP A 94 2.53 -19.98 8.61
C ASP A 94 2.75 -21.49 8.61
N ILE A 95 2.30 -22.15 9.67
CA ILE A 95 2.30 -23.61 9.79
C ILE A 95 0.84 -24.05 9.86
N PRO A 96 0.27 -24.56 8.75
CA PRO A 96 -1.10 -25.03 8.74
C PRO A 96 -1.33 -26.13 9.79
N PRO A 97 -2.43 -26.09 10.55
CA PRO A 97 -2.74 -27.13 11.52
C PRO A 97 -3.02 -28.47 10.81
N SER A 98 -2.88 -29.58 11.54
CA SER A 98 -3.20 -30.92 11.00
C SER A 98 -4.70 -31.20 10.84
N SER A 99 -5.56 -30.29 11.32
CA SER A 99 -7.01 -30.34 11.17
C SER A 99 -7.59 -28.92 11.13
N PRO A 100 -8.62 -28.66 10.30
CA PRO A 100 -9.22 -29.56 9.33
C PRO A 100 -8.30 -29.87 8.14
N ILE A 101 -8.54 -30.99 7.46
CA ILE A 101 -7.73 -31.49 6.34
C ILE A 101 -8.39 -31.08 5.02
N VAL A 102 -7.59 -30.60 4.07
CA VAL A 102 -8.04 -30.34 2.70
C VAL A 102 -8.43 -31.66 2.04
N ILE A 103 -9.70 -31.79 1.64
CA ILE A 103 -10.23 -32.97 0.93
C ILE A 103 -10.40 -32.71 -0.56
N GLU A 104 -10.40 -31.45 -0.97
CA GLU A 104 -10.54 -31.03 -2.36
C GLU A 104 -9.84 -29.68 -2.57
N GLU A 105 -9.09 -29.54 -3.66
CA GLU A 105 -8.45 -28.29 -4.05
C GLU A 105 -8.57 -28.10 -5.56
N TRP A 106 -8.89 -26.88 -5.97
CA TRP A 106 -8.98 -26.47 -7.37
C TRP A 106 -8.21 -25.18 -7.56
N ASN A 107 -7.37 -25.13 -8.59
CA ASN A 107 -6.60 -23.94 -8.93
C ASN A 107 -7.22 -23.28 -10.16
N ALA A 108 -7.34 -21.95 -10.12
CA ALA A 108 -7.70 -21.18 -11.30
C ALA A 108 -6.60 -21.28 -12.36
N SER A 109 -7.02 -21.45 -13.61
CA SER A 109 -6.14 -21.55 -14.76
C SER A 109 -5.55 -20.19 -15.11
N ALA A 110 -4.35 -20.20 -15.68
CA ALA A 110 -3.72 -19.00 -16.20
C ALA A 110 -4.60 -18.35 -17.29
N GLY A 111 -4.62 -17.02 -17.32
CA GLY A 111 -5.50 -16.24 -18.21
C GLY A 111 -6.85 -15.88 -17.60
N GLY A 112 -7.17 -16.38 -16.40
CA GLY A 112 -8.25 -15.84 -15.56
C GLY A 112 -8.04 -14.34 -15.29
N THR A 113 -9.13 -13.60 -15.04
CA THR A 113 -9.10 -12.16 -14.83
C THR A 113 -9.94 -11.71 -13.65
N LEU A 114 -9.38 -10.78 -12.88
CA LEU A 114 -10.05 -10.03 -11.83
C LEU A 114 -9.96 -8.54 -12.14
N ARG A 115 -10.91 -7.77 -11.65
CA ARG A 115 -10.86 -6.31 -11.62
C ARG A 115 -10.82 -5.84 -10.18
N ILE A 116 -9.90 -4.94 -9.87
CA ILE A 116 -9.80 -4.24 -8.59
C ILE A 116 -10.11 -2.78 -8.86
N GLN A 117 -11.18 -2.26 -8.26
CA GLN A 117 -11.53 -0.84 -8.33
C GLN A 117 -11.18 -0.20 -6.99
N THR A 118 -10.34 0.84 -7.00
CA THR A 118 -9.87 1.55 -5.81
C THR A 118 -10.53 2.91 -5.70
N GLU A 119 -11.05 3.25 -4.52
CA GLU A 119 -11.65 4.55 -4.20
C GLU A 119 -11.05 5.10 -2.90
N LYS A 120 -10.74 6.41 -2.85
CA LYS A 120 -10.25 7.09 -1.64
C LYS A 120 -11.43 7.38 -0.71
N LEU A 121 -11.25 7.11 0.58
CA LEU A 121 -12.21 7.39 1.65
C LEU A 121 -11.76 8.60 2.49
N GLU A 122 -12.68 9.17 3.29
CA GLU A 122 -12.47 10.40 4.07
C GLU A 122 -11.29 10.35 5.07
N ASN A 123 -10.85 9.16 5.50
CA ASN A 123 -9.80 8.99 6.53
C ASN A 123 -8.43 8.58 5.92
N ASN A 124 -8.09 9.05 4.72
CA ASN A 124 -6.88 8.62 3.98
C ASN A 124 -6.73 7.08 3.92
N SER A 125 -7.87 6.40 3.82
CA SER A 125 -7.96 4.97 3.60
C SER A 125 -8.50 4.69 2.20
N TYR A 126 -8.20 3.52 1.66
CA TYR A 126 -8.56 3.17 0.30
C TYR A 126 -9.40 1.90 0.30
N GLN A 127 -10.50 1.96 -0.44
CA GLN A 127 -11.40 0.83 -0.61
C GLN A 127 -11.12 0.15 -1.95
N HIS A 128 -10.72 -1.11 -1.90
CA HIS A 128 -10.51 -1.95 -3.07
C HIS A 128 -11.69 -2.92 -3.24
N VAL A 129 -12.49 -2.71 -4.28
CA VAL A 129 -13.60 -3.59 -4.66
C VAL A 129 -13.10 -4.61 -5.67
N ILE A 130 -13.07 -5.88 -5.24
CA ILE A 130 -12.53 -6.99 -6.03
C ILE A 130 -13.67 -7.73 -6.72
N THR A 131 -13.64 -7.77 -8.06
CA THR A 131 -14.62 -8.46 -8.90
C THR A 131 -13.94 -9.55 -9.71
N ILE A 132 -14.47 -10.76 -9.66
CA ILE A 132 -14.12 -11.85 -10.57
C ILE A 132 -14.80 -11.57 -11.90
N ILE A 133 -14.01 -11.31 -12.95
CA ILE A 133 -14.51 -11.18 -14.31
C ILE A 133 -14.67 -12.57 -14.92
N TYR A 134 -13.59 -13.36 -14.88
CA TYR A 134 -13.55 -14.72 -15.40
C TYR A 134 -12.49 -15.56 -14.68
N LEU A 135 -12.87 -16.70 -14.11
CA LEU A 135 -11.93 -17.70 -13.61
C LEU A 135 -12.39 -19.09 -14.01
N GLU A 136 -11.50 -19.86 -14.65
CA GLU A 136 -11.71 -21.27 -14.91
C GLU A 136 -10.88 -22.11 -13.94
N PHE A 137 -11.53 -22.93 -13.14
CA PHE A 137 -10.89 -23.85 -12.21
C PHE A 137 -10.82 -25.25 -12.80
N VAL A 138 -9.63 -25.84 -12.76
CA VAL A 138 -9.38 -27.19 -13.28
C VAL A 138 -8.90 -28.11 -12.18
N ASN A 139 -9.44 -29.33 -12.15
CA ASN A 139 -8.97 -30.40 -11.28
C ASN A 139 -9.10 -31.75 -12.00
N GLY A 140 -7.96 -32.32 -12.39
CA GLY A 140 -7.92 -33.53 -13.20
C GLY A 140 -8.61 -33.33 -14.55
N GLY A 141 -9.65 -34.12 -14.81
CA GLY A 141 -10.44 -34.05 -16.06
C GLY A 141 -11.69 -33.16 -15.97
N GLN A 142 -11.92 -32.48 -14.85
CA GLN A 142 -13.08 -31.63 -14.63
C GLN A 142 -12.68 -30.15 -14.67
N SER A 143 -13.62 -29.32 -15.13
CA SER A 143 -13.49 -27.85 -15.16
C SER A 143 -14.79 -27.21 -14.68
N THR A 144 -14.69 -26.06 -14.02
CA THR A 144 -15.82 -25.20 -13.66
C THR A 144 -15.42 -23.73 -13.75
N VAL A 145 -16.38 -22.84 -13.96
CA VAL A 145 -16.14 -21.42 -14.24
C VAL A 145 -16.91 -20.54 -13.26
N ILE A 146 -16.24 -19.48 -12.77
CA ILE A 146 -16.85 -18.34 -12.08
C ILE A 146 -16.70 -17.11 -12.96
N GLU A 147 -17.82 -16.41 -13.22
CA GLU A 147 -17.85 -15.18 -14.01
C GLU A 147 -18.73 -14.13 -13.36
N ASN A 148 -18.35 -12.86 -13.48
CA ASN A 148 -19.13 -11.69 -13.06
C ASN A 148 -19.61 -11.75 -11.60
N GLN A 149 -18.74 -12.16 -10.68
CA GLN A 149 -19.05 -12.25 -9.26
C GLN A 149 -18.21 -11.29 -8.43
N SER A 150 -18.82 -10.65 -7.44
CA SER A 150 -18.06 -9.93 -6.42
C SER A 150 -17.28 -10.92 -5.54
N PHE A 151 -15.98 -10.68 -5.39
CA PHE A 151 -15.18 -11.38 -4.40
C PHE A 151 -15.36 -10.73 -3.03
N GLY A 152 -15.32 -9.40 -2.98
CA GLY A 152 -15.59 -8.60 -1.79
C GLY A 152 -14.79 -7.31 -1.79
N THR A 153 -14.71 -6.67 -0.62
CA THR A 153 -14.03 -5.40 -0.43
C THR A 153 -12.87 -5.56 0.54
N TYR A 154 -11.71 -5.04 0.18
CA TYR A 154 -10.50 -4.97 1.00
C TYR A 154 -10.15 -3.50 1.24
N THR A 155 -9.76 -3.14 2.46
CA THR A 155 -9.41 -1.75 2.79
C THR A 155 -7.98 -1.68 3.26
N THR A 156 -7.23 -0.74 2.70
CA THR A 156 -5.88 -0.37 3.12
C THR A 156 -5.88 1.03 3.71
N GLN A 157 -4.80 1.37 4.38
CA GLN A 157 -4.53 2.71 4.89
C GLN A 157 -3.14 3.12 4.44
N GLN A 158 -2.91 4.43 4.41
CA GLN A 158 -1.57 4.95 4.25
C GLN A 158 -0.66 4.47 5.40
N SER A 159 0.59 4.16 5.10
CA SER A 159 1.58 3.65 6.06
C SER A 159 2.20 4.73 6.96
N TYR A 160 1.80 5.99 6.77
CA TYR A 160 2.30 7.16 7.49
C TYR A 160 1.18 8.03 8.03
N GLN A 161 1.54 8.90 8.97
CA GLN A 161 0.66 9.91 9.55
C GLN A 161 0.96 11.32 9.02
N PHE A 162 2.23 11.62 8.70
CA PHE A 162 2.69 12.95 8.28
C PHE A 162 2.40 14.04 9.34
N GLU A 163 2.81 13.78 10.58
CA GLU A 163 2.74 14.77 11.66
C GLU A 163 4.12 15.31 11.96
N PHE A 164 4.36 16.57 11.58
CA PHE A 164 5.62 17.28 11.81
C PHE A 164 5.44 18.66 12.44
N ILE A 165 4.23 19.08 12.82
CA ILE A 165 4.00 20.40 13.43
C ILE A 165 4.22 20.32 14.93
N VAL A 166 3.51 19.39 15.60
CA VAL A 166 3.60 19.21 17.06
C VAL A 166 3.87 17.76 17.45
N ASP A 167 4.52 17.57 18.60
CA ASP A 167 4.73 16.25 19.20
C ASP A 167 3.47 15.74 19.92
N SER A 168 3.54 14.53 20.49
CA SER A 168 2.42 13.92 21.22
C SER A 168 1.99 14.70 22.48
N ASN A 169 2.77 15.70 22.91
CA ASN A 169 2.49 16.56 24.05
C ASN A 169 2.13 17.99 23.62
N ASP A 170 1.86 18.23 22.33
CA ASP A 170 1.50 19.52 21.76
C ASP A 170 2.65 20.55 21.78
N ASN A 171 3.92 20.11 21.85
CA ASN A 171 5.07 20.98 21.66
C ASN A 171 5.45 21.05 20.19
N GLU A 172 5.83 22.23 19.70
CA GLU A 172 6.39 22.38 18.35
C GLU A 172 7.59 21.45 18.15
N ILE A 173 7.62 20.76 17.00
CA ILE A 173 8.76 19.92 16.63
C ILE A 173 9.86 20.83 16.08
N ASP A 174 11.04 20.76 16.72
CA ASP A 174 12.21 21.56 16.33
C ASP A 174 12.69 21.24 14.90
N VAL A 175 13.13 22.28 14.20
CA VAL A 175 13.90 22.12 12.96
C VAL A 175 15.36 21.85 13.31
N LEU A 176 15.88 20.75 12.76
CA LEU A 176 17.24 20.27 12.99
C LEU A 176 18.07 20.35 11.71
N HIS A 177 19.38 20.23 11.86
CA HIS A 177 20.30 20.19 10.74
C HIS A 177 21.51 19.32 11.07
N CYS A 178 22.23 18.92 10.02
CA CYS A 178 23.46 18.15 10.16
C CYS A 178 24.68 19.05 10.26
N ASP A 179 25.60 18.70 11.17
CA ASP A 179 26.90 19.35 11.29
C ASP A 179 27.73 19.19 10.00
N GLY A 180 28.54 20.20 9.67
CA GLY A 180 29.47 20.12 8.53
C GLY A 180 28.93 20.62 7.19
N ASP A 181 27.85 21.39 7.21
CA ASP A 181 27.33 22.18 6.08
C ASP A 181 26.88 21.36 4.85
N ALA A 182 26.27 20.20 5.08
CA ALA A 182 25.75 19.34 4.03
C ALA A 182 24.46 19.88 3.36
N GLY A 183 23.89 20.99 3.85
CA GLY A 183 22.63 21.54 3.34
C GLY A 183 21.37 20.76 3.70
N LEU A 184 21.50 19.75 4.57
CA LEU A 184 20.39 18.94 5.06
C LEU A 184 19.76 19.56 6.31
N ILE A 185 18.54 20.06 6.16
CA ILE A 185 17.68 20.60 7.23
C ILE A 185 16.47 19.67 7.34
N PHE A 186 16.04 19.30 8.54
CA PHE A 186 15.04 18.24 8.69
C PHE A 186 14.22 18.34 9.98
N LYS A 187 13.11 17.62 9.98
CA LYS A 187 12.31 17.28 11.14
C LYS A 187 12.12 15.77 11.16
N TYR A 188 12.00 15.20 12.35
CA TYR A 188 11.53 13.83 12.50
C TYR A 188 10.56 13.76 13.68
N ASN A 189 9.56 12.89 13.55
CA ASN A 189 8.62 12.67 14.63
C ASN A 189 9.06 11.50 15.53
N ALA A 190 8.36 11.33 16.65
CA ALA A 190 8.70 10.31 17.65
C ALA A 190 8.48 8.87 17.18
N TYR A 191 7.87 8.68 16.00
CA TYR A 191 7.50 7.37 15.48
C TYR A 191 8.64 6.82 14.62
N TYR A 192 8.71 7.24 13.35
CA TYR A 192 9.59 6.65 12.35
C TYR A 192 9.62 7.46 11.04
N GLU A 193 9.21 8.73 11.07
CA GLU A 193 9.06 9.56 9.87
C GLU A 193 10.03 10.75 9.90
N ALA A 194 10.61 11.10 8.75
CA ALA A 194 11.47 12.27 8.60
C ALA A 194 11.08 13.10 7.37
N LEU A 195 10.91 14.40 7.55
CA LEU A 195 10.72 15.38 6.49
C LEU A 195 11.99 16.22 6.35
N LYS A 196 12.57 16.26 5.15
CA LYS A 196 13.93 16.75 4.91
C LYS A 196 13.96 17.71 3.74
N LEU A 197 14.68 18.80 3.93
CA LEU A 197 15.14 19.72 2.89
C LEU A 197 16.61 19.39 2.64
N ASP A 198 16.89 18.82 1.47
CA ASP A 198 18.24 18.51 1.01
C ASP A 198 18.64 19.56 -0.01
N LEU A 199 19.32 20.61 0.47
CA LEU A 199 19.64 21.80 -0.31
C LEU A 199 21.12 21.82 -0.68
N THR A 200 21.42 22.39 -1.85
CA THR A 200 22.79 22.77 -2.16
C THR A 200 23.28 23.87 -1.20
N PRO A 201 24.61 23.98 -0.94
CA PRO A 201 25.14 25.08 -0.15
C PRO A 201 24.79 26.46 -0.72
N GLU A 202 24.67 26.59 -2.05
CA GLU A 202 24.28 27.84 -2.70
C GLU A 202 22.82 28.23 -2.38
N ALA A 203 21.88 27.29 -2.52
CA ALA A 203 20.48 27.53 -2.18
C ALA A 203 20.31 27.85 -0.70
N LYS A 204 20.98 27.08 0.18
CA LYS A 204 20.98 27.33 1.63
C LYS A 204 21.46 28.75 1.95
N ASN A 205 22.63 29.15 1.43
CA ASN A 205 23.18 30.49 1.69
C ASN A 205 22.33 31.62 1.11
N THR A 206 21.48 31.34 0.11
CA THR A 206 20.56 32.32 -0.46
C THR A 206 19.28 32.44 0.37
N LEU A 207 18.78 31.33 0.92
CA LEU A 207 17.55 31.28 1.70
C LEU A 207 17.72 31.76 3.14
N PHE A 208 18.80 31.33 3.81
CA PHE A 208 19.03 31.53 5.24
C PHE A 208 20.06 32.63 5.47
N VAL A 209 19.67 33.87 5.15
CA VAL A 209 20.51 35.06 5.33
C VAL A 209 20.14 35.78 6.61
N ASP A 210 21.16 36.06 7.44
CA ASP A 210 21.17 36.88 8.67
C ASP A 210 20.81 38.35 8.41
N GLU A 211 19.68 38.58 7.76
CA GLU A 211 19.13 39.87 7.41
C GLU A 211 17.61 39.75 7.39
N VAL A 212 16.94 40.63 8.15
CA VAL A 212 15.47 40.71 8.22
C VAL A 212 14.88 40.80 6.82
N THR A 213 13.93 39.93 6.51
CA THR A 213 13.19 40.00 5.24
C THR A 213 12.19 41.17 5.31
N PRO A 214 12.22 42.13 4.36
CA PRO A 214 11.35 43.30 4.42
C PRO A 214 9.86 42.97 4.24
N GLY A 215 9.01 43.51 5.13
CA GLY A 215 7.56 43.47 4.96
C GLY A 215 6.98 42.06 4.83
N ASP A 216 6.13 41.85 3.83
CA ASP A 216 5.50 40.56 3.52
C ASP A 216 6.24 39.74 2.43
N GLU A 217 7.52 40.07 2.18
CA GLU A 217 8.33 39.34 1.20
C GLU A 217 8.86 38.02 1.77
N TYR A 218 9.33 37.16 0.86
CA TYR A 218 9.99 35.90 1.17
C TYR A 218 11.22 35.74 0.29
N ARG A 219 12.23 35.07 0.83
CA ARG A 219 13.26 34.44 0.01
C ARG A 219 12.70 33.12 -0.48
N VAL A 220 12.64 32.95 -1.80
CA VAL A 220 11.98 31.81 -2.43
C VAL A 220 12.99 30.98 -3.21
N TYR A 221 12.84 29.67 -3.15
CA TYR A 221 13.56 28.73 -3.99
C TYR A 221 12.61 27.65 -4.48
N GLU A 222 12.58 27.42 -5.79
CA GLU A 222 11.80 26.34 -6.40
C GLU A 222 12.58 25.03 -6.30
N PHE A 223 11.90 23.93 -5.94
CA PHE A 223 12.58 22.64 -5.86
C PHE A 223 13.03 22.15 -7.25
N ASP A 224 14.21 21.52 -7.30
CA ASP A 224 14.81 20.98 -8.52
C ASP A 224 15.54 19.66 -8.25
N GLU A 225 16.30 19.17 -9.23
CA GLU A 225 17.02 17.91 -9.10
C GLU A 225 18.14 17.93 -8.02
N ASN A 226 18.64 19.11 -7.66
CA ASN A 226 19.72 19.30 -6.70
C ASN A 226 19.24 19.78 -5.33
N ASN A 227 18.05 20.37 -5.26
CA ASN A 227 17.45 20.92 -4.05
C ASN A 227 16.09 20.28 -3.89
N ARG A 228 15.98 19.38 -2.93
CA ARG A 228 14.88 18.42 -2.87
C ARG A 228 14.19 18.50 -1.52
N ILE A 229 12.89 18.24 -1.53
CA ILE A 229 12.15 17.87 -0.33
C ILE A 229 11.90 16.36 -0.35
N ILE A 230 12.24 15.72 0.76
CA ILE A 230 12.21 14.26 0.89
C ILE A 230 11.46 13.90 2.16
N PHE A 231 10.47 13.04 2.03
CA PHE A 231 9.74 12.44 3.14
C PHE A 231 10.06 10.94 3.21
N ASP A 232 10.72 10.51 4.28
CA ASP A 232 11.13 9.11 4.46
C ASP A 232 10.39 8.48 5.64
N ILE A 233 10.03 7.20 5.45
CA ILE A 233 9.45 6.32 6.47
C ILE A 233 10.48 5.25 6.81
N TYR A 234 10.74 5.04 8.09
CA TYR A 234 11.77 4.13 8.58
C TYR A 234 11.17 2.93 9.33
N SER A 235 11.97 1.88 9.50
CA SER A 235 11.56 0.66 10.20
C SER A 235 11.54 0.80 11.73
N GLY A 236 11.85 1.98 12.27
CA GLY A 236 11.99 2.20 13.71
C GLY A 236 12.36 3.64 14.06
N SER A 237 12.60 3.87 15.35
CA SER A 237 12.86 5.18 15.93
C SER A 237 14.06 5.91 15.32
N LEU A 238 13.93 7.22 15.17
CA LEU A 238 14.92 8.10 14.56
C LEU A 238 15.75 8.90 15.58
N SER A 239 16.91 9.35 15.11
CA SER A 239 17.75 10.36 15.77
C SER A 239 18.47 11.20 14.70
N SER A 240 18.99 12.37 15.10
CA SER A 240 19.80 13.20 14.20
C SER A 240 20.98 12.44 13.60
N ASP A 241 21.65 11.59 14.39
CA ASP A 241 22.78 10.78 13.90
C ASP A 241 22.37 9.81 12.77
N VAL A 242 21.16 9.24 12.85
CA VAL A 242 20.64 8.33 11.81
C VAL A 242 20.38 9.10 10.51
N ILE A 243 19.79 10.29 10.60
CA ILE A 243 19.44 11.11 9.44
C ILE A 243 20.69 11.75 8.81
N CYS A 244 21.64 12.19 9.64
CA CYS A 244 22.88 12.86 9.21
C CYS A 244 23.99 11.90 8.76
N SER A 245 23.74 10.59 8.75
CA SER A 245 24.72 9.61 8.31
C SER A 245 24.91 9.65 6.80
N ASN A 246 26.16 9.76 6.35
CA ASN A 246 26.56 9.66 4.93
C ASN A 246 26.45 8.22 4.36
N VAL A 247 26.13 7.25 5.21
CA VAL A 247 25.91 5.85 4.82
C VAL A 247 24.47 5.49 5.15
N PRO A 248 23.73 4.83 4.24
CA PRO A 248 22.38 4.37 4.54
C PRO A 248 22.35 3.58 5.84
N PRO A 249 21.44 3.92 6.78
CA PRO A 249 21.40 3.25 8.06
C PRO A 249 20.99 1.79 7.88
N VAL A 250 21.67 0.90 8.60
CA VAL A 250 21.32 -0.54 8.65
C VAL A 250 20.19 -0.78 9.65
N ASN A 251 20.02 0.10 10.64
CA ASN A 251 18.91 0.10 11.58
C ASN A 251 18.73 1.51 12.18
N PRO A 252 17.52 2.12 12.09
CA PRO A 252 16.40 1.66 11.28
C PRO A 252 16.72 1.75 9.77
N VAL A 253 16.10 0.89 8.96
CA VAL A 253 16.20 0.99 7.49
C VAL A 253 15.09 1.89 6.95
N THR A 254 15.32 2.56 5.83
CA THR A 254 14.25 3.29 5.10
C THR A 254 13.34 2.27 4.43
N LEU A 255 12.04 2.29 4.78
CA LEU A 255 11.01 1.44 4.20
C LEU A 255 10.41 2.09 2.95
N GLU A 256 10.13 3.38 3.02
CA GLU A 256 9.57 4.16 1.92
C GLU A 256 10.26 5.51 1.81
N ARG A 257 10.29 6.03 0.58
CA ARG A 257 10.74 7.38 0.27
C ARG A 257 9.74 8.05 -0.65
N TRP A 258 9.39 9.26 -0.31
CA TRP A 258 8.54 10.14 -1.08
C TRP A 258 9.37 11.38 -1.45
N ASN A 259 9.46 11.67 -2.75
CA ASN A 259 10.13 12.89 -3.20
C ASN A 259 9.07 13.92 -3.55
N GLY A 260 9.29 15.17 -3.15
CA GLY A 260 8.47 16.27 -3.66
C GLY A 260 8.68 16.46 -5.15
N ASP A 261 7.58 16.66 -5.85
CA ASP A 261 7.49 17.03 -7.26
C ASP A 261 6.83 18.40 -7.35
N GLY A 262 7.64 19.41 -7.71
CA GLY A 262 7.22 20.80 -7.78
C GLY A 262 7.16 21.54 -6.43
N GLY A 263 6.59 22.75 -6.51
CA GLY A 263 6.45 23.69 -5.41
C GLY A 263 7.74 24.42 -5.01
N GLU A 264 7.67 25.13 -3.89
CA GLU A 264 8.73 26.03 -3.43
C GLU A 264 8.89 26.05 -1.91
N ILE A 265 10.10 26.42 -1.48
CA ILE A 265 10.39 26.82 -0.10
C ILE A 265 10.36 28.34 -0.01
N ARG A 266 9.70 28.86 1.02
CA ARG A 266 9.67 30.27 1.40
C ARG A 266 10.34 30.47 2.74
N VAL A 267 11.26 31.43 2.83
CA VAL A 267 11.95 31.78 4.07
C VAL A 267 11.75 33.25 4.38
N ARG A 268 11.29 33.53 5.61
CA ARG A 268 11.22 34.87 6.19
C ARG A 268 12.14 34.94 7.40
N THR A 269 13.12 35.82 7.37
CA THR A 269 14.02 36.08 8.51
C THR A 269 13.46 37.19 9.39
N THR A 270 13.35 36.94 10.69
CA THR A 270 13.00 37.93 11.73
C THR A 270 14.15 38.03 12.75
N ILE A 271 14.00 38.90 13.75
CA ILE A 271 14.93 38.99 14.89
C ILE A 271 14.17 38.53 16.13
N SER A 272 14.73 37.57 16.86
CA SER A 272 14.17 37.08 18.11
C SER A 272 14.07 38.20 19.14
N GLU A 273 12.90 38.35 19.76
CA GLU A 273 12.70 39.34 20.84
C GLU A 273 13.41 38.94 22.15
N ILE A 274 13.84 37.68 22.26
CA ILE A 274 14.43 37.12 23.49
C ILE A 274 15.92 37.44 23.57
N ASP A 275 16.67 37.17 22.50
CA ASP A 275 18.14 37.26 22.50
C ASP A 275 18.72 38.07 21.33
N GLY A 276 17.87 38.54 20.41
CA GLY A 276 18.28 39.32 19.24
C GLY A 276 18.97 38.50 18.15
N SER A 277 18.92 37.17 18.21
CA SER A 277 19.35 36.28 17.12
C SER A 277 18.43 36.41 15.90
N TYR A 278 18.90 35.98 14.73
CA TYR A 278 18.05 35.85 13.56
C TYR A 278 17.25 34.55 13.64
N GLU A 279 15.97 34.62 13.28
CA GLU A 279 15.08 33.45 13.22
C GLU A 279 14.58 33.30 11.77
N HIS A 280 14.83 32.16 11.14
CA HIS A 280 14.40 31.88 9.78
C HIS A 280 13.13 31.02 9.79
N HIS A 281 11.97 31.65 9.57
CA HIS A 281 10.70 30.96 9.44
C HIS A 281 10.58 30.34 8.05
N ILE A 282 10.46 29.02 8.00
CA ILE A 282 10.37 28.22 6.78
C ILE A 282 8.92 27.79 6.54
N ALA A 283 8.44 28.01 5.32
CA ALA A 283 7.18 27.50 4.82
C ALA A 283 7.37 26.72 3.49
N LEU A 284 6.51 25.74 3.26
CA LEU A 284 6.49 24.92 2.05
C LEU A 284 5.16 25.12 1.31
N VAL A 285 5.24 25.32 -0.01
CA VAL A 285 4.07 25.71 -0.81
C VAL A 285 3.94 24.81 -2.03
N GLY A 286 2.76 24.24 -2.22
CA GLY A 286 2.39 23.49 -3.43
C GLY A 286 3.24 22.25 -3.68
N ILE A 287 3.54 21.48 -2.63
CA ILE A 287 4.35 20.25 -2.74
C ILE A 287 3.44 19.05 -2.94
N THR A 288 3.64 18.34 -4.05
CA THR A 288 3.07 17.01 -4.26
C THR A 288 4.17 15.97 -4.02
N PHE A 289 3.98 15.08 -3.07
CA PHE A 289 4.90 13.97 -2.82
C PHE A 289 4.57 12.78 -3.72
N ILE A 290 5.58 12.16 -4.32
CA ILE A 290 5.47 10.95 -5.14
C ILE A 290 6.28 9.81 -4.51
N ASN A 291 5.67 8.64 -4.36
CA ASN A 291 6.33 7.45 -3.84
C ASN A 291 7.43 6.94 -4.81
N SER A 292 8.63 6.72 -4.30
CA SER A 292 9.79 6.27 -5.08
C SER A 292 9.77 4.78 -5.43
N GLY A 293 8.86 4.01 -4.84
CA GLY A 293 8.71 2.56 -5.02
C GLY A 293 8.05 2.15 -6.35
N ASN A 294 7.72 3.10 -7.22
CA ASN A 294 6.93 2.90 -8.44
C ASN A 294 5.47 2.44 -8.17
N THR A 295 4.86 2.92 -7.09
CA THR A 295 3.44 2.64 -6.78
C THR A 295 2.46 3.62 -7.44
N GLU A 296 2.96 4.69 -8.08
CA GLU A 296 2.18 5.84 -8.59
C GLU A 296 1.42 6.61 -7.51
N GLU A 297 1.64 6.28 -6.23
CA GLU A 297 0.98 6.96 -5.11
C GLU A 297 1.51 8.37 -4.93
N THR A 298 0.59 9.31 -4.73
CA THR A 298 0.88 10.71 -4.51
C THR A 298 0.02 11.31 -3.40
N PHE A 299 0.53 12.34 -2.72
CA PHE A 299 -0.28 13.19 -1.84
C PHE A 299 0.21 14.64 -1.87
N GLU A 300 -0.69 15.59 -1.63
CA GLU A 300 -0.34 17.00 -1.49
C GLU A 300 -0.05 17.33 -0.03
N ILE A 301 1.01 18.11 0.25
CA ILE A 301 1.38 18.45 1.62
C ILE A 301 0.26 19.21 2.36
N GLN A 302 -0.55 19.98 1.61
CA GLN A 302 -1.69 20.73 2.13
C GLN A 302 -2.82 19.82 2.67
N ASP A 303 -2.93 18.56 2.22
CA ASP A 303 -3.91 17.60 2.77
C ASP A 303 -3.73 17.35 4.27
N TYR A 304 -2.53 17.64 4.80
CA TYR A 304 -2.14 17.40 6.21
C TYR A 304 -2.06 18.68 7.04
N TYR A 305 -2.27 19.86 6.43
CA TYR A 305 -2.37 21.13 7.15
C TYR A 305 -3.43 22.04 6.51
N PRO A 306 -4.73 21.73 6.67
CA PRO A 306 -5.80 22.44 5.99
C PRO A 306 -6.15 23.80 6.61
N GLU A 307 -5.58 24.14 7.78
CA GLU A 307 -5.88 25.42 8.46
C GLU A 307 -5.37 26.63 7.67
N ASP A 308 -4.27 26.46 6.94
CA ASP A 308 -3.75 27.40 5.97
C ASP A 308 -3.59 26.68 4.62
N GLU A 309 -4.58 26.86 3.73
CA GLU A 309 -4.62 26.21 2.41
C GLU A 309 -3.45 26.60 1.50
N THR A 310 -2.57 27.51 1.93
CA THR A 310 -1.51 28.07 1.07
C THR A 310 -0.10 27.75 1.53
N GLU A 311 0.17 27.62 2.82
CA GLU A 311 1.53 27.44 3.35
C GLU A 311 1.59 26.37 4.45
N TYR A 312 2.40 25.32 4.24
CA TYR A 312 2.72 24.35 5.29
C TYR A 312 3.87 24.89 6.15
N PRO A 313 3.69 25.09 7.47
CA PRO A 313 4.74 25.64 8.32
C PRO A 313 5.78 24.57 8.65
N PHE A 314 6.93 24.61 7.97
CA PHE A 314 8.01 23.69 8.27
C PHE A 314 8.62 24.00 9.65
N GLY A 315 8.81 25.27 10.01
CA GLY A 315 9.24 25.69 11.34
C GLY A 315 10.34 26.74 11.32
N ILE A 316 11.02 26.94 12.45
CA ILE A 316 12.05 27.98 12.61
C ILE A 316 13.44 27.36 12.59
N TYR A 317 14.26 27.80 11.64
CA TYR A 317 15.69 27.49 11.57
C TYR A 317 16.52 28.62 12.19
N PRO A 318 17.50 28.31 13.06
CA PRO A 318 18.33 29.31 13.73
C PRO A 318 19.42 29.92 12.86
#